data_AF-A0A7Z9IUM9-F1
#
_entry.id   AF-A0A7Z9IUM9-F1
#
_cell.length_a   1.000
_cell.length_b   1.000
_cell.length_c   1.000
_cell.angle_alpha   90.00
_cell.angle_beta   90.00
_cell.angle_gamma   90.00
#
_symmetry.space_group_name_H-M   'P 1'
#
loop_
_entity.id
_entity.type
_entity.pdbx_description
1 polymer ?
#
loop_
_entity_poly.entity_id
_entity_poly.type
_entity_poly.pdbx_seq_one_letter_code
_entity_poly.pdbx_strand_id
1 'polypeptide(L)'
;MGNKTSSKPLLSPKRLERQFSDYKPLYSEAEALIEANRCINCYDAPCISACPTGIDIPAFIKKIATGNIIGSAKVIFEANMLGYSTGRVCPVEELCVGVCVYNDLNSSPIQIGRLQHYAAKKAMEIEENTGKKLFTRSNRKSDKKVALIGAGPASLACAAYLALDGVEAVIFEKDTLPGGLNTTAVAPYKIQTEASIEEVNWILRHGVELKTGVEIGKDIALEKLIDEYEAVFIGIGLGTGKRLELKGNDIAAVWRATDLIRKIKNDPDFSLPDELNTVLIIGGGNTAIDISRELAMLGVKDVRLLYRRSRKEMPGYEHEMVEASRYGVRLVEHVTPLEIIRNGEQIKALKVKSTISNDIFDLPCDWVVEAVGQLKHVSKISPEIEVDDQGRVMVDAKTRRTSNPKVYAGGDCINGGKEVVNAAQDGREAAFDILRNLGISPSLHGEKYFKSFVSENKNQGFI
;
A
#
# COMPACT_ATOMS: atom_id res chain seq x y z
N MET A 1 -32.74 4.37 13.26
CA MET A 1 -32.44 2.96 13.52
C MET A 1 -32.33 2.24 12.19
N GLY A 2 -31.11 1.99 11.75
CA GLY A 2 -30.78 1.22 10.55
C GLY A 2 -29.39 0.65 10.80
N ASN A 3 -29.33 -0.65 11.02
CA ASN A 3 -28.10 -1.39 11.28
C ASN A 3 -27.14 -1.23 10.08
N LYS A 4 -26.19 -0.29 10.15
CA LYS A 4 -24.99 -0.31 9.27
C LYS A 4 -24.05 -1.38 9.84
N THR A 5 -24.42 -2.64 9.64
CA THR A 5 -23.64 -3.79 10.06
C THR A 5 -22.28 -3.76 9.37
N SER A 6 -21.24 -3.59 10.19
CA SER A 6 -19.91 -4.13 9.96
C SER A 6 -20.02 -5.64 9.77
N SER A 7 -20.46 -6.09 8.59
CA SER A 7 -20.31 -7.48 8.20
C SER A 7 -18.88 -7.65 7.70
N LYS A 8 -18.03 -8.29 8.50
CA LYS A 8 -16.77 -8.85 7.97
C LYS A 8 -17.17 -9.66 6.72
N PRO A 9 -16.68 -9.33 5.51
CA PRO A 9 -17.01 -10.10 4.32
C PRO A 9 -16.65 -11.56 4.61
N LEU A 10 -17.60 -12.47 4.36
CA LEU A 10 -17.40 -13.91 4.51
C LEU A 10 -16.50 -14.39 3.39
N LEU A 11 -15.21 -14.27 3.64
CA LEU A 11 -14.12 -14.66 2.76
C LEU A 11 -13.95 -16.20 2.87
N SER A 12 -14.12 -16.93 1.76
CA SER A 12 -14.00 -18.40 1.70
C SER A 12 -12.61 -18.94 2.08
N PRO A 13 -12.49 -19.95 2.95
CA PRO A 13 -11.20 -20.50 3.37
C PRO A 13 -10.44 -21.25 2.26
N LYS A 14 -11.05 -21.48 1.10
CA LYS A 14 -10.46 -22.24 -0.03
C LYS A 14 -9.44 -21.45 -0.86
N ARG A 15 -9.32 -20.13 -0.66
CA ARG A 15 -8.43 -19.28 -1.45
C ARG A 15 -6.96 -19.69 -1.27
N LEU A 16 -6.19 -19.56 -2.35
CA LEU A 16 -4.76 -19.90 -2.36
C LEU A 16 -3.95 -19.09 -1.33
N GLU A 17 -4.35 -17.86 -1.02
CA GLU A 17 -3.64 -17.05 -0.01
C GLU A 17 -3.52 -17.71 1.37
N ARG A 18 -4.39 -18.68 1.70
CA ARG A 18 -4.37 -19.38 2.98
C ARG A 18 -3.22 -20.39 3.10
N GLN A 19 -2.53 -20.68 2.00
CA GLN A 19 -1.34 -21.54 1.98
C GLN A 19 -0.06 -20.79 2.38
N PHE A 20 -0.11 -19.46 2.45
CA PHE A 20 1.06 -18.64 2.78
C PHE A 20 1.17 -18.44 4.29
N SER A 21 2.38 -18.66 4.82
CA SER A 21 2.75 -18.20 6.15
C SER A 21 3.03 -16.69 6.14
N ASP A 22 2.80 -16.05 7.29
CA ASP A 22 3.12 -14.65 7.49
C ASP A 22 4.65 -14.44 7.47
N TYR A 23 5.14 -13.60 6.57
CA TYR A 23 6.55 -13.25 6.47
C TYR A 23 7.03 -12.46 7.69
N LYS A 24 6.16 -11.67 8.33
CA LYS A 24 6.44 -10.91 9.56
C LYS A 24 5.48 -11.32 10.66
N PRO A 25 5.62 -12.55 11.22
CA PRO A 25 4.69 -13.07 12.20
C PRO A 25 4.65 -12.16 13.43
N LEU A 26 3.43 -12.03 13.98
CA LEU A 26 3.17 -11.22 15.17
C LEU A 26 4.03 -11.70 16.32
N TYR A 27 4.69 -10.78 17.02
CA TYR A 27 5.42 -11.13 18.23
C TYR A 27 4.47 -11.56 19.35
N SER A 28 4.92 -12.52 20.15
CA SER A 28 4.44 -12.68 21.52
C SER A 28 4.88 -11.49 22.38
N GLU A 29 4.25 -11.34 23.55
CA GLU A 29 4.61 -10.27 24.49
C GLU A 29 6.09 -10.34 24.92
N ALA A 30 6.58 -11.54 25.22
CA ALA A 30 7.97 -11.75 25.61
C ALA A 30 8.96 -11.39 24.50
N GLU A 31 8.70 -11.81 23.24
CA GLU A 31 9.55 -11.45 22.11
C GLU A 31 9.55 -9.94 21.85
N ALA A 32 8.39 -9.29 21.92
CA ALA A 32 8.28 -7.86 21.73
C ALA A 32 9.03 -7.08 22.83
N LEU A 33 8.96 -7.52 24.08
CA LEU A 33 9.70 -6.93 25.19
C LEU A 33 11.22 -7.08 25.00
N ILE A 34 11.70 -8.27 24.64
CA ILE A 34 13.13 -8.53 24.39
C ILE A 34 13.64 -7.64 23.27
N GLU A 35 12.93 -7.61 22.13
CA GLU A 35 13.34 -6.82 20.98
C GLU A 35 13.26 -5.31 21.25
N ALA A 36 12.22 -4.84 21.95
CA ALA A 36 12.07 -3.43 22.29
C ALA A 36 13.20 -2.93 23.21
N ASN A 37 13.68 -3.77 24.15
CA ASN A 37 14.78 -3.43 25.05
C ASN A 37 16.15 -3.37 24.36
N ARG A 38 16.27 -3.83 23.11
CA ARG A 38 17.49 -3.62 22.30
C ARG A 38 17.59 -2.20 21.76
N CYS A 39 16.49 -1.46 21.64
CA CYS A 39 16.54 -0.10 21.10
C CYS A 39 17.31 0.84 22.04
N ILE A 40 18.33 1.51 21.52
CA ILE A 40 19.19 2.42 22.32
C ILE A 40 18.59 3.81 22.53
N ASN A 41 17.38 4.09 22.02
CA ASN A 41 16.69 5.38 22.15
C ASN A 41 17.54 6.59 21.71
N CYS A 42 18.04 6.55 20.47
CA CYS A 42 18.85 7.63 19.89
C CYS A 42 18.16 9.00 20.05
N TYR A 43 18.93 10.03 20.44
CA TYR A 43 18.43 11.40 20.59
C TYR A 43 17.91 11.98 19.27
N ASP A 44 18.76 12.00 18.22
CA ASP A 44 18.38 12.36 16.84
C ASP A 44 18.17 11.09 16.02
N ALA A 45 17.09 10.37 16.31
CA ALA A 45 16.89 9.04 15.75
C ALA A 45 16.72 9.06 14.21
N PRO A 46 17.70 8.52 13.44
CA PRO A 46 17.67 8.58 11.97
C PRO A 46 16.46 7.82 11.39
N CYS A 47 15.99 6.81 12.12
CA CYS A 47 14.83 6.02 11.74
C CYS A 47 13.53 6.86 11.65
N ILE A 48 13.40 7.95 12.42
CA ILE A 48 12.27 8.88 12.33
C ILE A 48 12.34 9.62 10.99
N SER A 49 13.51 10.16 10.64
CA SER A 49 13.72 10.91 9.39
C SER A 49 13.51 10.06 8.13
N ALA A 50 13.86 8.77 8.19
CA ALA A 50 13.63 7.83 7.09
C ALA A 50 12.18 7.31 7.00
N CYS A 51 11.37 7.50 8.04
CA CYS A 51 9.95 7.13 8.01
C CYS A 51 9.15 8.21 7.29
N PRO A 52 8.44 7.93 6.18
CA PRO A 52 7.71 8.96 5.44
C PRO A 52 6.65 9.68 6.28
N THR A 53 5.98 8.96 7.18
CA THR A 53 5.01 9.53 8.14
C THR A 53 5.66 10.10 9.40
N GLY A 54 6.98 9.99 9.56
CA GLY A 54 7.70 10.56 10.70
C GLY A 54 7.30 9.97 12.05
N ILE A 55 6.93 8.68 12.09
CA ILE A 55 6.60 7.99 13.34
C ILE A 55 7.76 8.16 14.34
N ASP A 56 7.43 8.50 15.59
CA ASP A 56 8.39 8.63 16.68
C ASP A 56 8.77 7.22 17.18
N ILE A 57 9.68 6.59 16.44
CA ILE A 57 10.05 5.18 16.60
C ILE A 57 10.62 4.88 17.98
N PRO A 58 11.61 5.62 18.52
CA PRO A 58 12.10 5.42 19.88
C PRO A 58 10.98 5.52 20.91
N ALA A 59 10.07 6.49 20.78
CA ALA A 59 9.00 6.67 21.74
C ALA A 59 8.02 5.49 21.76
N PHE A 60 7.57 4.98 20.61
CA PHE A 60 6.65 3.84 20.62
C PHE A 60 7.36 2.56 21.09
N ILE A 61 8.63 2.36 20.74
CA ILE A 61 9.39 1.18 21.16
C ILE A 61 9.62 1.22 22.67
N LYS A 62 10.01 2.37 23.24
CA LYS A 62 10.16 2.54 24.69
C LYS A 62 8.88 2.22 25.45
N LYS A 63 7.71 2.59 24.89
CA LYS A 63 6.42 2.26 25.49
C LYS A 63 6.12 0.75 25.45
N ILE A 64 6.55 0.02 24.42
CA ILE A 64 6.51 -1.45 24.41
C ILE A 64 7.38 -1.99 25.54
N ALA A 65 8.63 -1.51 25.66
CA ALA A 65 9.58 -1.97 26.68
C ALA A 65 9.07 -1.79 28.13
N THR A 66 8.16 -0.84 28.38
CA THR A 66 7.53 -0.61 29.68
C THR A 66 6.10 -1.19 29.80
N GLY A 67 5.67 -2.05 28.88
CA GLY A 67 4.33 -2.67 28.88
C GLY A 67 3.16 -1.73 28.51
N ASN A 68 3.43 -0.49 28.11
CA ASN A 68 2.41 0.49 27.73
C ASN A 68 2.02 0.35 26.24
N ILE A 69 1.33 -0.73 25.91
CA ILE A 69 0.94 -1.06 24.53
C ILE A 69 0.00 -0.01 23.93
N ILE A 70 -0.99 0.45 24.69
CA ILE A 70 -1.94 1.48 24.24
C ILE A 70 -1.23 2.79 23.93
N GLY A 71 -0.33 3.23 24.81
CA GLY A 71 0.48 4.41 24.55
C GLY A 71 1.41 4.25 23.34
N SER A 72 1.97 3.05 23.14
CA SER A 72 2.80 2.74 21.97
C SER A 72 2.00 2.88 20.67
N ALA A 73 0.83 2.24 20.61
CA ALA A 73 -0.05 2.32 19.46
C ALA A 73 -0.55 3.74 19.18
N LYS A 74 -0.81 4.56 20.20
CA LYS A 74 -1.15 5.98 20.01
C LYS A 74 -0.05 6.73 19.27
N VAL A 75 1.21 6.58 19.67
CA VAL A 75 2.35 7.20 18.97
C VAL A 75 2.42 6.78 17.50
N ILE A 76 2.14 5.51 17.20
CA ILE A 76 2.11 4.99 15.83
C ILE A 76 0.95 5.62 15.04
N PHE A 77 -0.29 5.49 15.54
CA PHE A 77 -1.49 5.87 14.81
C PHE A 77 -1.69 7.39 14.69
N GLU A 78 -1.20 8.17 15.65
CA GLU A 78 -1.16 9.64 15.55
C GLU A 78 -0.39 10.07 14.29
N ALA A 79 0.77 9.45 14.05
CA ALA A 79 1.58 9.72 12.86
C ALA A 79 1.06 9.01 11.60
N ASN A 80 0.49 7.81 11.74
CA ASN A 80 0.08 6.97 10.62
C ASN A 80 -1.13 6.10 10.97
N MET A 81 -2.33 6.51 10.53
CA MET A 81 -3.57 5.75 10.71
C MET A 81 -3.59 4.37 10.02
N LEU A 82 -2.62 4.07 9.14
CA LEU A 82 -2.41 2.75 8.52
C LEU A 82 -1.26 2.00 9.21
N GLY A 83 -1.08 2.22 10.51
CA GLY A 83 -0.01 1.67 11.34
C GLY A 83 0.03 0.14 11.38
N TYR A 84 -1.12 -0.53 11.27
CA TYR A 84 -1.19 -1.99 11.26
C TYR A 84 -0.73 -2.55 9.90
N SER A 85 -1.23 -2.03 8.77
CA SER A 85 -0.77 -2.47 7.46
C SER A 85 0.72 -2.17 7.24
N THR A 86 1.16 -0.94 7.54
CA THR A 86 2.54 -0.50 7.32
C THR A 86 3.56 -1.24 8.20
N GLY A 87 3.19 -1.67 9.42
CA GLY A 87 4.05 -2.54 10.24
C GLY A 87 4.34 -3.90 9.56
N ARG A 88 3.46 -4.34 8.67
CA ARG A 88 3.59 -5.60 7.93
C ARG A 88 4.30 -5.41 6.60
N VAL A 89 3.87 -4.43 5.80
CA VAL A 89 4.23 -4.35 4.38
C VAL A 89 5.36 -3.38 4.06
N CYS A 90 5.77 -2.50 4.97
CA CYS A 90 6.85 -1.56 4.67
C CYS A 90 8.17 -2.28 4.34
N PRO A 91 8.90 -1.82 3.32
CA PRO A 91 10.27 -2.23 3.05
C PRO A 91 11.19 -1.51 4.03
N VAL A 92 11.22 -1.99 5.28
CA VAL A 92 11.88 -1.27 6.38
C VAL A 92 13.38 -1.16 6.17
N GLU A 93 13.96 -2.10 5.44
CA GLU A 93 15.34 -2.18 4.98
C GLU A 93 15.73 -0.99 4.09
N GLU A 94 14.78 -0.42 3.35
CA GLU A 94 14.96 0.77 2.51
C GLU A 94 14.59 2.06 3.24
N LEU A 95 14.04 1.92 4.46
CA LEU A 95 13.48 3.01 5.26
C LEU A 95 14.09 3.01 6.67
N CYS A 96 13.24 2.86 7.70
CA CYS A 96 13.60 3.07 9.10
C CYS A 96 14.64 2.08 9.66
N VAL A 97 14.63 0.83 9.20
CA VAL A 97 15.59 -0.20 9.62
C VAL A 97 16.90 -0.08 8.85
N GLY A 98 16.85 0.34 7.58
CA GLY A 98 18.05 0.59 6.76
C GLY A 98 18.98 1.65 7.34
N VAL A 99 18.42 2.65 8.03
CA VAL A 99 19.19 3.72 8.70
C VAL A 99 19.39 3.50 10.20
N CYS A 100 19.07 2.31 10.72
CA CYS A 100 19.27 2.01 12.14
C CYS A 100 20.77 2.01 12.46
N VAL A 101 21.18 2.71 13.52
CA VAL A 101 22.60 2.81 13.94
C VAL A 101 23.26 1.46 14.24
N TYR A 102 22.48 0.41 14.49
CA TYR A 102 22.99 -0.96 14.63
C TYR A 102 23.66 -1.49 13.35
N ASN A 103 23.28 -0.98 12.18
CA ASN A 103 23.93 -1.33 10.91
C ASN A 103 25.39 -0.85 10.91
N ASP A 104 25.67 0.34 11.43
CA ASP A 104 27.04 0.87 11.57
C ASP A 104 27.88 0.05 12.57
N LEU A 105 27.20 -0.61 13.51
CA LEU A 105 27.80 -1.52 14.49
C LEU A 105 27.92 -2.96 13.98
N ASN A 106 27.66 -3.22 12.69
CA ASN A 106 27.63 -4.57 12.10
C ASN A 106 26.80 -5.57 12.92
N SER A 107 25.68 -5.09 13.46
CA SER A 107 24.79 -5.84 14.33
C SER A 107 23.40 -5.86 13.73
N SER A 108 22.61 -6.90 14.04
CA SER A 108 21.23 -7.00 13.54
C SER A 108 20.44 -5.75 13.97
N PRO A 109 19.84 -4.99 13.04
CA PRO A 109 19.08 -3.80 13.38
C PRO A 109 17.77 -4.15 14.09
N ILE A 110 17.21 -3.15 14.76
CA ILE A 110 15.93 -3.30 15.47
C ILE A 110 14.84 -3.69 14.48
N GLN A 111 14.01 -4.66 14.85
CA GLN A 111 12.88 -5.14 14.06
C GLN A 111 11.68 -4.18 14.17
N ILE A 112 11.86 -2.92 13.74
CA ILE A 112 10.92 -1.81 13.92
C ILE A 112 9.53 -2.15 13.36
N GLY A 113 9.46 -2.71 12.14
CA GLY A 113 8.19 -3.09 11.53
C GLY A 113 7.42 -4.13 12.35
N ARG A 114 8.11 -5.15 12.88
CA ARG A 114 7.49 -6.20 13.70
C ARG A 114 7.01 -5.68 15.06
N LEU A 115 7.77 -4.78 15.69
CA LEU A 115 7.33 -4.08 16.91
C LEU A 115 6.12 -3.18 16.65
N GLN A 116 6.09 -2.47 15.53
CA GLN A 116 4.94 -1.67 15.11
C GLN A 116 3.71 -2.54 14.87
N HIS A 117 3.86 -3.64 14.12
CA HIS A 117 2.80 -4.62 13.88
C HIS A 117 2.24 -5.17 15.20
N TYR A 118 3.11 -5.53 16.15
CA TYR A 118 2.73 -5.97 17.49
C TYR A 118 1.88 -4.94 18.24
N ALA A 119 2.38 -3.71 18.38
CA ALA A 119 1.68 -2.67 19.13
C ALA A 119 0.34 -2.30 18.48
N ALA A 120 0.31 -2.12 17.16
CA ALA A 120 -0.88 -1.78 16.41
C ALA A 120 -1.97 -2.86 16.55
N LYS A 121 -1.61 -4.13 16.30
CA LYS A 121 -2.55 -5.26 16.39
C LYS A 121 -3.10 -5.42 17.80
N LYS A 122 -2.25 -5.42 18.82
CA LYS A 122 -2.68 -5.58 20.21
C LYS A 122 -3.59 -4.44 20.67
N ALA A 123 -3.33 -3.22 20.26
CA ALA A 123 -4.17 -2.09 20.61
C ALA A 123 -5.56 -2.15 19.92
N MET A 124 -5.62 -2.55 18.65
CA MET A 124 -6.88 -2.80 17.95
C MET A 124 -7.69 -3.92 18.61
N GLU A 125 -7.03 -5.03 19.02
CA GLU A 125 -7.68 -6.11 19.78
C GLU A 125 -8.22 -5.63 21.13
N ILE A 126 -7.46 -4.82 21.88
CA ILE A 126 -7.89 -4.27 23.17
C ILE A 126 -9.09 -3.34 22.98
N GLU A 127 -9.07 -2.47 21.97
CA GLU A 127 -10.22 -1.61 21.67
C GLU A 127 -11.47 -2.44 21.32
N GLU A 128 -11.32 -3.47 20.48
CA GLU A 128 -12.43 -4.35 20.10
C GLU A 128 -13.02 -5.09 21.32
N ASN A 129 -12.16 -5.63 22.18
CA ASN A 129 -12.59 -6.40 23.36
C ASN A 129 -13.17 -5.54 24.48
N THR A 130 -12.69 -4.31 24.65
CA THR A 130 -13.09 -3.44 25.79
C THR A 130 -14.11 -2.37 25.40
N GLY A 131 -14.27 -2.08 24.11
CA GLY A 131 -15.03 -0.94 23.60
C GLY A 131 -14.37 0.42 23.87
N LYS A 132 -13.22 0.46 24.56
CA LYS A 132 -12.51 1.71 24.86
C LYS A 132 -11.72 2.17 23.64
N LYS A 133 -12.22 3.25 23.01
CA LYS A 133 -11.61 3.84 21.82
C LYS A 133 -10.19 4.33 22.07
N LEU A 134 -9.28 4.01 21.14
CA LEU A 134 -7.91 4.56 21.14
C LEU A 134 -7.94 6.09 20.96
N PHE A 135 -8.78 6.54 20.03
CA PHE A 135 -8.98 7.96 19.74
C PHE A 135 -10.46 8.32 19.87
N THR A 136 -10.73 9.44 20.53
CA THR A 136 -12.07 9.99 20.66
C THR A 136 -12.29 10.98 19.52
N ARG A 137 -13.37 10.78 18.77
CA ARG A 137 -13.81 11.74 17.75
C ARG A 137 -14.12 13.09 18.40
N SER A 138 -13.73 14.16 17.75
CA SER A 138 -14.09 15.52 18.11
C SER A 138 -15.62 15.69 18.15
N ASN A 139 -16.15 16.25 19.23
CA ASN A 139 -17.58 16.54 19.37
C ASN A 139 -18.04 17.77 18.57
N ARG A 140 -17.20 18.27 17.66
CA ARG A 140 -17.54 19.41 16.79
C ARG A 140 -18.74 19.04 15.92
N LYS A 141 -19.76 19.89 15.96
CA LYS A 141 -20.87 19.83 15.00
C LYS A 141 -20.37 20.42 13.68
N SER A 142 -19.76 19.59 12.85
CA SER A 142 -19.46 19.94 11.46
C SER A 142 -20.55 19.33 10.57
N ASP A 143 -21.28 20.19 9.86
CA ASP A 143 -22.15 19.83 8.74
C ASP A 143 -21.36 19.64 7.43
N LYS A 144 -20.04 19.92 7.47
CA LYS A 144 -19.12 19.79 6.33
C LYS A 144 -18.87 18.34 5.97
N LYS A 145 -18.96 18.05 4.68
CA LYS A 145 -18.73 16.73 4.09
C LYS A 145 -17.57 16.76 3.10
N VAL A 146 -16.76 15.71 3.11
CA VAL A 146 -15.65 15.52 2.17
C VAL A 146 -15.82 14.18 1.46
N ALA A 147 -15.75 14.19 0.13
CA ALA A 147 -15.78 12.99 -0.68
C ALA A 147 -14.36 12.48 -0.92
N LEU A 148 -14.16 11.16 -0.84
CA LEU A 148 -12.89 10.52 -1.13
C LEU A 148 -13.12 9.42 -2.18
N ILE A 149 -12.28 9.38 -3.21
CA ILE A 149 -12.43 8.47 -4.35
C ILE A 149 -11.35 7.39 -4.27
N GLY A 150 -11.78 6.13 -4.23
CA GLY A 150 -10.98 4.94 -3.94
C GLY A 150 -10.84 4.71 -2.43
N ALA A 151 -10.94 3.46 -1.97
CA ALA A 151 -10.74 3.02 -0.59
C ALA A 151 -9.36 2.41 -0.37
N GLY A 152 -8.33 2.95 -1.04
CA GLY A 152 -6.93 2.58 -0.82
C GLY A 152 -6.31 3.29 0.40
N PRO A 153 -5.04 2.99 0.72
CA PRO A 153 -4.34 3.55 1.89
C PRO A 153 -4.38 5.08 1.99
N ALA A 154 -4.27 5.79 0.87
CA ALA A 154 -4.30 7.25 0.86
C ALA A 154 -5.67 7.82 1.31
N SER A 155 -6.77 7.34 0.74
CA SER A 155 -8.11 7.78 1.13
C SER A 155 -8.48 7.32 2.52
N LEU A 156 -8.10 6.11 2.92
CA LEU A 156 -8.33 5.62 4.28
C LEU A 156 -7.63 6.49 5.32
N ALA A 157 -6.37 6.87 5.06
CA ALA A 157 -5.64 7.79 5.93
C ALA A 157 -6.35 9.15 5.99
N CYS A 158 -6.64 9.74 4.83
CA CYS A 158 -7.28 11.04 4.73
C CYS A 158 -8.63 11.07 5.47
N ALA A 159 -9.49 10.08 5.22
CA ALA A 159 -10.79 9.94 5.87
C ALA A 159 -10.67 9.77 7.38
N ALA A 160 -9.68 9.00 7.86
CA ALA A 160 -9.48 8.78 9.29
C ALA A 160 -9.17 10.11 10.02
N TYR A 161 -8.22 10.90 9.51
CA TYR A 161 -7.87 12.20 10.10
C TYR A 161 -9.05 13.18 10.06
N LEU A 162 -9.76 13.26 8.94
CA LEU A 162 -10.96 14.11 8.81
C LEU A 162 -12.06 13.70 9.80
N ALA A 163 -12.34 12.40 9.90
CA ALA A 163 -13.40 11.87 10.76
C ALA A 163 -13.10 12.10 12.24
N LEU A 164 -11.86 11.90 12.68
CA LEU A 164 -11.42 12.19 14.05
C LEU A 164 -11.63 13.67 14.43
N ASP A 165 -11.52 14.57 13.45
CA ASP A 165 -11.76 16.01 13.64
C ASP A 165 -13.22 16.45 13.47
N GLY A 166 -14.13 15.50 13.29
CA GLY A 166 -15.56 15.73 13.25
C GLY A 166 -16.13 15.94 11.84
N VAL A 167 -15.30 15.98 10.80
CA VAL A 167 -15.74 16.11 9.40
C VAL A 167 -16.38 14.81 8.91
N GLU A 168 -17.48 14.90 8.16
CA GLU A 168 -18.10 13.71 7.57
C GLU A 168 -17.32 13.28 6.32
N ALA A 169 -16.54 12.21 6.43
CA ALA A 169 -15.77 11.64 5.33
C ALA A 169 -16.55 10.50 4.67
N VAL A 170 -16.78 10.60 3.35
CA VAL A 170 -17.49 9.58 2.55
C VAL A 170 -16.55 9.04 1.47
N ILE A 171 -16.19 7.76 1.58
CA ILE A 171 -15.37 7.05 0.60
C ILE A 171 -16.26 6.38 -0.45
N PHE A 172 -15.93 6.58 -1.72
CA PHE A 172 -16.52 5.90 -2.88
C PHE A 172 -15.50 4.93 -3.46
N GLU A 173 -15.81 3.64 -3.45
CA GLU A 173 -14.94 2.57 -3.93
C GLU A 173 -15.61 1.81 -5.07
N LYS A 174 -14.86 1.57 -6.14
CA LYS A 174 -15.30 0.83 -7.32
C LYS A 174 -15.47 -0.65 -7.01
N ASP A 175 -14.52 -1.25 -6.32
CA ASP A 175 -14.54 -2.66 -5.97
C ASP A 175 -15.56 -2.95 -4.86
N THR A 176 -15.93 -4.21 -4.70
CA THR A 176 -16.77 -4.66 -3.58
C THR A 176 -15.98 -4.74 -2.26
N LEU A 177 -14.66 -4.96 -2.35
CA LEU A 177 -13.75 -5.03 -1.21
C LEU A 177 -12.94 -3.73 -1.10
N PRO A 178 -12.99 -3.03 0.04
CA PRO A 178 -12.15 -1.85 0.28
C PRO A 178 -10.72 -2.24 0.66
N GLY A 179 -9.81 -1.27 0.77
CA GLY A 179 -8.41 -1.46 1.17
C GLY A 179 -7.41 -1.35 0.01
N GLY A 180 -7.89 -1.19 -1.23
CA GLY A 180 -7.05 -1.03 -2.41
C GLY A 180 -6.08 -2.18 -2.60
N LEU A 181 -4.82 -1.87 -2.95
CA LEU A 181 -3.81 -2.89 -3.20
C LEU A 181 -3.48 -3.75 -1.96
N ASN A 182 -3.59 -3.24 -0.72
CA ASN A 182 -3.39 -4.10 0.47
C ASN A 182 -4.33 -5.31 0.48
N THR A 183 -5.56 -5.12 0.03
CA THR A 183 -6.58 -6.17 -0.07
C THR A 183 -6.47 -6.96 -1.36
N THR A 184 -5.97 -6.37 -2.44
CA THR A 184 -6.14 -6.93 -3.79
C THR A 184 -4.86 -7.32 -4.52
N ALA A 185 -3.69 -6.79 -4.16
CA ALA A 185 -2.47 -6.98 -4.95
C ALA A 185 -1.14 -6.97 -4.19
N VAL A 186 -1.11 -6.57 -2.92
CA VAL A 186 0.07 -6.78 -2.07
C VAL A 186 0.17 -8.27 -1.74
N ALA A 187 1.37 -8.82 -1.86
CA ALA A 187 1.62 -10.24 -1.71
C ALA A 187 0.98 -10.84 -0.45
N PRO A 188 0.29 -11.99 -0.54
CA PRO A 188 -0.45 -12.59 0.56
C PRO A 188 0.43 -12.97 1.75
N TYR A 189 1.71 -13.31 1.52
CA TYR A 189 2.68 -13.57 2.60
C TYR A 189 3.05 -12.30 3.39
N LYS A 190 2.86 -11.08 2.85
CA LYS A 190 3.08 -9.82 3.57
C LYS A 190 1.82 -9.40 4.33
N ILE A 191 0.68 -9.41 3.65
CA ILE A 191 -0.61 -9.09 4.26
C ILE A 191 -1.73 -9.88 3.59
N GLN A 192 -2.52 -10.60 4.38
CA GLN A 192 -3.71 -11.30 3.91
C GLN A 192 -4.89 -10.33 3.77
N THR A 193 -5.85 -10.72 2.94
CA THR A 193 -7.06 -9.94 2.68
C THR A 193 -7.80 -9.57 3.98
N GLU A 194 -7.98 -10.52 4.89
CA GLU A 194 -8.65 -10.30 6.18
C GLU A 194 -7.95 -9.25 7.05
N ALA A 195 -6.61 -9.23 7.06
CA ALA A 195 -5.84 -8.26 7.83
C ALA A 195 -6.06 -6.84 7.30
N SER A 196 -6.05 -6.66 5.98
CA SER A 196 -6.35 -5.35 5.39
C SER A 196 -7.78 -4.90 5.71
N ILE A 197 -8.75 -5.81 5.62
CA ILE A 197 -10.16 -5.51 5.93
C ILE A 197 -10.37 -5.22 7.42
N GLU A 198 -9.58 -5.82 8.32
CA GLU A 198 -9.58 -5.51 9.74
C GLU A 198 -9.22 -4.04 10.00
N GLU A 199 -8.13 -3.54 9.38
CA GLU A 199 -7.73 -2.13 9.51
C GLU A 199 -8.76 -1.18 8.92
N VAL A 200 -9.31 -1.51 7.75
CA VAL A 200 -10.38 -0.73 7.13
C VAL A 200 -11.56 -0.60 8.09
N ASN A 201 -12.05 -1.71 8.63
CA ASN A 201 -13.18 -1.69 9.55
C ASN A 201 -12.89 -0.90 10.83
N TRP A 202 -11.66 -0.98 11.35
CA TRP A 202 -11.25 -0.16 12.48
C TRP A 202 -11.29 1.34 12.14
N ILE A 203 -10.79 1.74 10.97
CA ILE A 203 -10.88 3.13 10.47
C ILE A 203 -12.34 3.59 10.32
N LEU A 204 -13.21 2.75 9.74
CA LEU A 204 -14.63 3.08 9.57
C LEU A 204 -15.34 3.37 10.90
N ARG A 205 -14.93 2.69 11.99
CA ARG A 205 -15.47 2.92 13.34
C ARG A 205 -15.16 4.31 13.91
N HIS A 206 -14.28 5.10 13.28
CA HIS A 206 -14.07 6.51 13.61
C HIS A 206 -15.11 7.47 12.99
N GLY A 207 -16.11 6.93 12.28
CA GLY A 207 -17.20 7.72 11.69
C GLY A 207 -17.04 8.01 10.21
N VAL A 208 -16.26 7.19 9.50
CA VAL A 208 -16.11 7.25 8.04
C VAL A 208 -17.22 6.44 7.38
N GLU A 209 -17.87 7.00 6.37
CA GLU A 209 -18.81 6.28 5.52
C GLU A 209 -18.09 5.67 4.32
N LEU A 210 -18.45 4.44 3.94
CA LEU A 210 -17.93 3.74 2.77
C LEU A 210 -19.08 3.30 1.87
N LYS A 211 -18.97 3.60 0.58
CA LYS A 211 -19.86 3.18 -0.50
C LYS A 211 -19.05 2.38 -1.51
N THR A 212 -19.24 1.06 -1.54
CA THR A 212 -18.58 0.15 -2.49
C THR A 212 -19.42 -0.05 -3.75
N GLY A 213 -18.80 -0.56 -4.82
CA GLY A 213 -19.47 -0.78 -6.11
C GLY A 213 -19.81 0.51 -6.87
N VAL A 214 -19.14 1.63 -6.58
CA VAL A 214 -19.38 2.94 -7.21
C VAL A 214 -18.11 3.44 -7.88
N GLU A 215 -18.13 3.55 -9.20
CA GLU A 215 -17.02 4.06 -10.01
C GLU A 215 -17.24 5.53 -10.39
N ILE A 216 -16.43 6.43 -9.80
CA ILE A 216 -16.47 7.85 -10.16
C ILE A 216 -15.89 8.07 -11.56
N GLY A 217 -16.55 8.94 -12.35
CA GLY A 217 -16.33 9.12 -13.78
C GLY A 217 -17.21 8.22 -14.66
N LYS A 218 -17.84 7.18 -14.09
CA LYS A 218 -18.75 6.27 -14.79
C LYS A 218 -20.17 6.29 -14.23
N ASP A 219 -20.30 6.01 -12.94
CA ASP A 219 -21.60 5.94 -12.24
C ASP A 219 -21.98 7.31 -11.65
N ILE A 220 -20.99 8.10 -11.22
CA ILE A 220 -21.16 9.46 -10.70
C ILE A 220 -20.08 10.34 -11.34
N ALA A 221 -20.47 11.48 -11.90
CA ALA A 221 -19.55 12.47 -12.45
C ALA A 221 -18.72 13.13 -11.31
N LEU A 222 -17.45 13.45 -11.57
CA LEU A 222 -16.59 14.09 -10.57
C LEU A 222 -17.12 15.47 -10.17
N GLU A 223 -17.64 16.20 -11.14
CA GLU A 223 -18.15 17.57 -11.01
C GLU A 223 -19.29 17.62 -9.99
N LYS A 224 -20.16 16.59 -9.99
CA LYS A 224 -21.22 16.43 -9.00
C LYS A 224 -20.67 16.33 -7.57
N LEU A 225 -19.56 15.63 -7.37
CA LEU A 225 -18.91 15.57 -6.05
C LEU A 225 -18.30 16.92 -5.66
N ILE A 226 -17.73 17.66 -6.61
CA ILE A 226 -17.17 19.00 -6.37
C ILE A 226 -18.26 19.99 -5.95
N ASP A 227 -19.47 19.85 -6.50
CA ASP A 227 -20.63 20.67 -6.17
C ASP A 227 -21.24 20.32 -4.81
N GLU A 228 -21.39 19.03 -4.49
CA GLU A 228 -22.08 18.54 -3.29
C GLU A 228 -21.22 18.50 -2.03
N TYR A 229 -19.89 18.51 -2.17
CA TYR A 229 -18.94 18.38 -1.07
C TYR A 229 -18.05 19.61 -0.92
N GLU A 230 -17.54 19.82 0.30
CA GLU A 230 -16.64 20.92 0.61
C GLU A 230 -15.25 20.71 0.02
N ALA A 231 -14.84 19.44 -0.10
CA ALA A 231 -13.62 19.02 -0.77
C ALA A 231 -13.78 17.60 -1.34
N VAL A 232 -12.98 17.30 -2.35
CA VAL A 232 -12.84 15.97 -2.97
C VAL A 232 -11.39 15.51 -2.90
N PHE A 233 -11.14 14.30 -2.42
CA PHE A 233 -9.82 13.67 -2.42
C PHE A 233 -9.76 12.50 -3.40
N ILE A 234 -8.82 12.55 -4.35
CA ILE A 234 -8.59 11.53 -5.37
C ILE A 234 -7.47 10.60 -4.91
N GLY A 235 -7.83 9.41 -4.43
CA GLY A 235 -6.93 8.36 -3.95
C GLY A 235 -7.06 7.04 -4.73
N ILE A 236 -7.32 7.13 -6.05
CA ILE A 236 -7.63 5.98 -6.91
C ILE A 236 -6.44 5.05 -7.22
N GLY A 237 -5.22 5.46 -6.85
CA GLY A 237 -4.00 4.72 -7.17
C GLY A 237 -3.72 4.66 -8.67
N LEU A 238 -3.15 3.53 -9.12
CA LEU A 238 -2.88 3.25 -10.53
C LEU A 238 -3.94 2.32 -11.12
N GLY A 239 -4.08 2.39 -12.44
CA GLY A 239 -4.98 1.57 -13.24
C GLY A 239 -4.53 0.12 -13.42
N THR A 240 -5.13 -0.54 -14.40
CA THR A 240 -4.79 -1.93 -14.73
C THR A 240 -3.34 -2.07 -15.17
N GLY A 241 -2.78 -3.27 -15.00
CA GLY A 241 -1.41 -3.57 -15.43
C GLY A 241 -1.24 -3.33 -16.94
N LYS A 242 -0.07 -2.82 -17.32
CA LYS A 242 0.29 -2.67 -18.73
C LYS A 242 0.41 -4.06 -19.37
N ARG A 243 -0.02 -4.17 -20.62
CA ARG A 243 0.29 -5.30 -21.49
C ARG A 243 1.48 -4.93 -22.35
N LEU A 244 2.36 -5.88 -22.62
CA LEU A 244 3.32 -5.72 -23.69
C LEU A 244 2.62 -5.95 -25.02
N GLU A 245 3.06 -5.28 -26.08
CA GLU A 245 2.57 -5.56 -27.43
C GLU A 245 3.36 -6.74 -28.00
N LEU A 246 3.02 -7.95 -27.57
CA LEU A 246 3.66 -9.19 -28.01
C LEU A 246 2.68 -9.97 -28.88
N LYS A 247 3.16 -10.45 -30.03
CA LYS A 247 2.38 -11.40 -30.84
C LYS A 247 2.10 -12.65 -30.00
N GLY A 248 0.84 -13.08 -29.96
CA GLY A 248 0.42 -14.27 -29.25
C GLY A 248 0.20 -14.07 -27.73
N ASN A 249 0.03 -12.85 -27.23
CA ASN A 249 -0.26 -12.61 -25.80
C ASN A 249 -1.76 -12.56 -25.42
N ASP A 250 -2.66 -12.62 -26.40
CA ASP A 250 -4.12 -12.69 -26.28
C ASP A 250 -4.65 -14.09 -25.88
N ILE A 251 -4.12 -14.70 -24.82
CA ILE A 251 -4.57 -16.00 -24.27
C ILE A 251 -4.62 -15.99 -22.74
N ALA A 252 -5.42 -16.90 -22.16
CA ALA A 252 -5.62 -16.99 -20.71
C ALA A 252 -4.34 -17.31 -19.91
N ALA A 253 -3.37 -18.00 -20.53
CA ALA A 253 -2.08 -18.33 -19.92
C ALA A 253 -1.11 -17.13 -19.81
N VAL A 254 -1.49 -15.94 -20.30
CA VAL A 254 -0.72 -14.70 -20.16
C VAL A 254 -1.38 -13.74 -19.17
N TRP A 255 -0.78 -13.66 -17.98
CA TRP A 255 -1.32 -12.91 -16.85
C TRP A 255 -0.72 -11.51 -16.75
N ARG A 256 -1.50 -10.57 -16.21
CA ARG A 256 -0.92 -9.39 -15.56
C ARG A 256 -0.65 -9.75 -14.11
N ALA A 257 0.50 -9.32 -13.57
CA ALA A 257 0.90 -9.70 -12.21
C ALA A 257 -0.16 -9.34 -11.15
N THR A 258 -0.66 -8.10 -11.15
CA THR A 258 -1.67 -7.64 -10.18
C THR A 258 -3.00 -8.39 -10.30
N ASP A 259 -3.39 -8.80 -11.50
CA ASP A 259 -4.63 -9.56 -11.72
C ASP A 259 -4.49 -10.98 -11.18
N LEU A 260 -3.32 -11.61 -11.37
CA LEU A 260 -3.01 -12.92 -10.84
C LEU A 260 -2.90 -12.91 -9.30
N ILE A 261 -2.22 -11.91 -8.71
CA ILE A 261 -2.17 -11.75 -7.25
C ILE A 261 -3.60 -11.58 -6.70
N ARG A 262 -4.45 -10.78 -7.38
CA ARG A 262 -5.85 -10.62 -6.98
C ARG A 262 -6.61 -11.94 -6.98
N LYS A 263 -6.39 -12.81 -7.99
CA LYS A 263 -6.97 -14.15 -8.04
C LYS A 263 -6.47 -15.02 -6.88
N ILE A 264 -5.16 -15.06 -6.64
CA ILE A 264 -4.56 -15.80 -5.52
C ILE A 264 -5.15 -15.36 -4.17
N LYS A 265 -5.33 -14.05 -3.98
CA LYS A 265 -5.85 -13.45 -2.75
C LYS A 265 -7.33 -13.67 -2.55
N ASN A 266 -8.15 -13.44 -3.58
CA ASN A 266 -9.57 -13.17 -3.39
C ASN A 266 -10.51 -14.16 -4.09
N ASP A 267 -10.04 -14.96 -5.05
CA ASP A 267 -10.88 -15.88 -5.79
C ASP A 267 -10.87 -17.28 -5.15
N PRO A 268 -12.01 -17.75 -4.60
CA PRO A 268 -12.08 -19.07 -3.97
C PRO A 268 -12.13 -20.24 -4.95
N ASP A 269 -12.42 -19.97 -6.22
CA ASP A 269 -12.53 -20.97 -7.28
C ASP A 269 -11.26 -20.99 -8.15
N PHE A 270 -10.30 -20.10 -7.88
CA PHE A 270 -9.02 -20.09 -8.56
C PHE A 270 -8.05 -21.10 -7.95
N SER A 271 -7.52 -21.98 -8.81
CA SER A 271 -6.41 -22.87 -8.50
C SER A 271 -5.34 -22.77 -9.59
N LEU A 272 -4.09 -23.10 -9.23
CA LEU A 272 -3.06 -23.31 -10.24
C LEU A 272 -3.36 -24.62 -10.99
N PRO A 273 -3.16 -24.69 -12.32
CA PRO A 273 -3.26 -25.96 -13.05
C PRO A 273 -2.24 -26.98 -12.52
N ASP A 274 -2.63 -28.25 -12.42
CA ASP A 274 -1.74 -29.32 -11.93
C ASP A 274 -0.49 -29.50 -12.81
N GLU A 275 -0.61 -29.20 -14.10
CA GLU A 275 0.46 -29.29 -15.08
C GLU A 275 1.34 -28.02 -15.15
N LEU A 276 1.08 -27.01 -14.33
CA LEU A 276 1.85 -25.77 -14.30
C LEU A 276 3.24 -26.00 -13.68
N ASN A 277 4.26 -26.19 -14.51
CA ASN A 277 5.62 -26.48 -14.07
C ASN A 277 6.56 -25.27 -14.23
N THR A 278 6.43 -24.49 -15.31
CA THR A 278 7.34 -23.40 -15.67
C THR A 278 6.60 -22.09 -15.92
N VAL A 279 6.97 -21.05 -15.18
CA VAL A 279 6.41 -19.70 -15.32
C VAL A 279 7.52 -18.67 -15.54
N LEU A 280 7.35 -17.85 -16.57
CA LEU A 280 8.25 -16.73 -16.86
C LEU A 280 7.58 -15.41 -16.50
N ILE A 281 8.22 -14.63 -15.61
CA ILE A 281 7.74 -13.33 -15.16
C ILE A 281 8.55 -12.26 -15.88
N ILE A 282 7.90 -11.34 -16.59
CA ILE A 282 8.58 -10.26 -17.31
C ILE A 282 8.50 -8.99 -16.46
N GLY A 283 9.63 -8.53 -15.92
CA GLY A 283 9.70 -7.33 -15.09
C GLY A 283 10.91 -7.34 -14.15
N GLY A 284 11.13 -6.23 -13.46
CA GLY A 284 12.23 -6.12 -12.47
C GLY A 284 11.89 -5.30 -11.23
N GLY A 285 10.63 -4.90 -11.06
CA GLY A 285 10.15 -4.17 -9.87
C GLY A 285 9.64 -5.11 -8.78
N ASN A 286 9.24 -4.54 -7.63
CA ASN A 286 8.76 -5.30 -6.48
C ASN A 286 7.57 -6.20 -6.80
N THR A 287 6.62 -5.75 -7.63
CA THR A 287 5.49 -6.60 -8.08
C THR A 287 5.96 -7.85 -8.82
N ALA A 288 7.05 -7.77 -9.59
CA ALA A 288 7.60 -8.90 -10.33
C ALA A 288 8.30 -9.89 -9.39
N ILE A 289 9.02 -9.38 -8.39
CA ILE A 289 9.64 -10.20 -7.34
C ILE A 289 8.57 -10.90 -6.50
N ASP A 290 7.55 -10.16 -6.07
CA ASP A 290 6.47 -10.66 -5.23
C ASP A 290 5.73 -11.81 -5.91
N ILE A 291 5.21 -11.62 -7.14
CA ILE A 291 4.50 -12.71 -7.83
C ILE A 291 5.40 -13.91 -8.14
N SER A 292 6.70 -13.69 -8.39
CA SER A 292 7.65 -14.79 -8.59
C SER A 292 7.79 -15.63 -7.32
N ARG A 293 7.95 -14.97 -6.17
CA ARG A 293 8.04 -15.63 -4.87
C ARG A 293 6.72 -16.33 -4.53
N GLU A 294 5.58 -15.71 -4.82
CA GLU A 294 4.27 -16.30 -4.57
C GLU A 294 4.09 -17.63 -5.31
N LEU A 295 4.38 -17.65 -6.61
CA LEU A 295 4.25 -18.85 -7.43
C LEU A 295 5.20 -19.96 -6.98
N ALA A 296 6.43 -19.61 -6.60
CA ALA A 296 7.38 -20.57 -6.05
C ALA A 296 6.88 -21.18 -4.72
N MET A 297 6.33 -20.35 -3.82
CA MET A 297 5.73 -20.82 -2.56
C MET A 297 4.50 -21.71 -2.77
N LEU A 298 3.74 -21.49 -3.84
CA LEU A 298 2.60 -22.32 -4.25
C LEU A 298 3.01 -23.61 -4.98
N GLY A 299 4.32 -23.90 -5.09
CA GLY A 299 4.83 -25.17 -5.60
C GLY A 299 5.14 -25.21 -7.10
N VAL A 300 5.12 -24.08 -7.80
CA VAL A 300 5.61 -24.02 -9.20
C VAL A 300 7.11 -24.35 -9.22
N LYS A 301 7.50 -25.36 -10.00
CA LYS A 301 8.85 -25.94 -9.96
C LYS A 301 9.93 -25.05 -10.58
N ASP A 302 9.59 -24.31 -11.63
CA ASP A 302 10.51 -23.45 -12.35
C ASP A 302 9.92 -22.05 -12.53
N VAL A 303 10.35 -21.14 -11.65
CA VAL A 303 9.96 -19.73 -11.70
C VAL A 303 11.16 -18.90 -12.13
N ARG A 304 11.03 -18.22 -13.28
CA ARG A 304 12.09 -17.37 -13.81
C ARG A 304 11.63 -15.93 -13.94
N LEU A 305 12.35 -15.01 -13.32
CA LEU A 305 12.17 -13.56 -13.46
C LEU A 305 13.07 -13.06 -14.60
N LEU A 306 12.47 -12.58 -15.68
CA LEU A 306 13.15 -12.08 -16.86
C LEU A 306 13.26 -10.56 -16.80
N TYR A 307 14.50 -10.07 -16.84
CA TYR A 307 14.78 -8.64 -16.82
C TYR A 307 15.66 -8.23 -18.00
N ARG A 308 15.31 -7.10 -18.62
CA ARG A 308 15.98 -6.59 -19.84
C ARG A 308 17.37 -6.01 -19.61
N ARG A 309 17.75 -5.79 -18.35
CA ARG A 309 19.01 -5.19 -17.90
C ARG A 309 19.66 -6.10 -16.85
N SER A 310 20.71 -5.63 -16.20
CA SER A 310 21.36 -6.37 -15.12
C SER A 310 20.58 -6.32 -13.81
N ARG A 311 20.86 -7.23 -12.89
CA ARG A 311 20.34 -7.25 -11.51
C ARG A 311 20.59 -5.93 -10.79
N LYS A 312 21.77 -5.33 -10.99
CA LYS A 312 22.15 -4.05 -10.39
C LYS A 312 21.26 -2.89 -10.82
N GLU A 313 20.62 -3.02 -11.97
CA GLU A 313 19.71 -2.01 -12.54
C GLU A 313 18.24 -2.34 -12.27
N MET A 314 17.93 -3.39 -11.50
CA MET A 314 16.57 -3.71 -11.12
C MET A 314 16.01 -2.65 -10.17
N PRO A 315 14.80 -2.11 -10.41
CA PRO A 315 14.17 -1.19 -9.49
C PRO A 315 13.55 -1.88 -8.26
N GLY A 316 13.36 -3.21 -8.30
CA GLY A 316 12.92 -3.99 -7.14
C GLY A 316 14.03 -4.12 -6.10
N TYR A 317 13.65 -4.25 -4.84
CA TYR A 317 14.62 -4.23 -3.75
C TYR A 317 15.49 -5.49 -3.74
N GLU A 318 16.78 -5.29 -3.53
CA GLU A 318 17.77 -6.38 -3.55
C GLU A 318 17.49 -7.41 -2.45
N HIS A 319 17.10 -6.98 -1.25
CA HIS A 319 16.78 -7.87 -0.14
C HIS A 319 15.58 -8.78 -0.47
N GLU A 320 14.54 -8.25 -1.14
CA GLU A 320 13.39 -9.06 -1.59
C GLU A 320 13.79 -10.06 -2.69
N MET A 321 14.68 -9.67 -3.61
CA MET A 321 15.19 -10.58 -4.64
C MET A 321 16.04 -11.72 -4.04
N VAL A 322 16.85 -11.42 -3.02
CA VAL A 322 17.61 -12.42 -2.25
C VAL A 322 16.66 -13.40 -1.58
N GLU A 323 15.62 -12.91 -0.90
CA GLU A 323 14.62 -13.78 -0.27
C GLU A 323 13.86 -14.62 -1.32
N ALA A 324 13.43 -14.05 -2.44
CA ALA A 324 12.78 -14.79 -3.52
C ALA A 324 13.65 -15.93 -4.07
N SER A 325 14.96 -15.69 -4.20
CA SER A 325 15.93 -16.70 -4.64
C SER A 325 16.00 -17.91 -3.70
N ARG A 326 15.77 -17.72 -2.39
CA ARG A 326 15.73 -18.83 -1.41
C ARG A 326 14.54 -19.77 -1.62
N TYR A 327 13.48 -19.29 -2.26
CA TYR A 327 12.35 -20.12 -2.69
C TYR A 327 12.55 -20.73 -4.08
N GLY A 328 13.71 -20.54 -4.72
CA GLY A 328 14.03 -21.12 -6.02
C GLY A 328 13.74 -20.23 -7.24
N VAL A 329 13.36 -18.97 -7.03
CA VAL A 329 13.19 -18.00 -8.13
C VAL A 329 14.53 -17.72 -8.79
N ARG A 330 14.60 -17.86 -10.12
CA ARG A 330 15.81 -17.58 -10.90
C ARG A 330 15.70 -16.28 -11.68
N LEU A 331 16.67 -15.40 -11.53
CA LEU A 331 16.78 -14.20 -12.36
C LEU A 331 17.47 -14.54 -13.69
N VAL A 332 16.86 -14.14 -14.79
CA VAL A 332 17.43 -14.16 -16.14
C VAL A 332 17.62 -12.72 -16.57
N GLU A 333 18.87 -12.27 -16.54
CA GLU A 333 19.27 -10.89 -16.88
C GLU A 333 19.40 -10.72 -18.39
N HIS A 334 19.38 -9.46 -18.83
CA HIS A 334 19.65 -9.07 -20.22
C HIS A 334 18.78 -9.78 -21.27
N VAL A 335 17.49 -9.99 -20.99
CA VAL A 335 16.55 -10.60 -21.95
C VAL A 335 15.30 -9.76 -22.13
N THR A 336 14.87 -9.60 -23.39
CA THR A 336 13.62 -8.91 -23.74
C THR A 336 12.70 -9.86 -24.51
N PRO A 337 11.41 -9.95 -24.17
CA PRO A 337 10.44 -10.79 -24.89
C PRO A 337 10.16 -10.24 -26.30
N LEU A 338 9.92 -11.14 -27.24
CA LEU A 338 9.56 -10.82 -28.63
C LEU A 338 8.19 -11.37 -29.03
N GLU A 339 7.90 -12.63 -28.71
CA GLU A 339 6.71 -13.34 -29.17
C GLU A 339 6.35 -14.47 -28.21
N ILE A 340 5.05 -14.69 -27.99
CA ILE A 340 4.54 -15.88 -27.31
C ILE A 340 4.30 -16.95 -28.38
N ILE A 341 5.08 -18.04 -28.33
CA ILE A 341 4.91 -19.18 -29.22
C ILE A 341 3.84 -20.08 -28.60
N ARG A 342 2.76 -20.29 -29.33
CA ARG A 342 1.59 -21.06 -28.89
C ARG A 342 1.57 -22.47 -29.46
N ASN A 343 0.85 -23.35 -28.76
CA ASN A 343 0.31 -24.59 -29.29
C ASN A 343 -1.19 -24.64 -28.94
N GLY A 344 -2.05 -24.18 -29.86
CA GLY A 344 -3.47 -23.94 -29.54
C GLY A 344 -3.64 -22.84 -28.49
N GLU A 345 -4.33 -23.16 -27.39
CA GLU A 345 -4.56 -22.25 -26.25
C GLU A 345 -3.43 -22.30 -25.19
N GLN A 346 -2.45 -23.18 -25.36
CA GLN A 346 -1.30 -23.32 -24.46
C GLN A 346 -0.09 -22.54 -24.96
N ILE A 347 0.77 -22.12 -24.03
CA ILE A 347 2.10 -21.58 -24.37
C ILE A 347 3.03 -22.77 -24.58
N LYS A 348 3.81 -22.72 -25.66
CA LYS A 348 4.92 -23.64 -25.91
C LYS A 348 6.23 -23.02 -25.42
N ALA A 349 6.45 -21.73 -25.71
CA ALA A 349 7.63 -20.99 -25.29
C ALA A 349 7.41 -19.48 -25.39
N LEU A 350 8.25 -18.73 -24.68
CA LEU A 350 8.45 -17.30 -24.89
C LEU A 350 9.72 -17.12 -25.73
N LYS A 351 9.58 -16.55 -26.92
CA LYS A 351 10.73 -16.12 -27.72
C LYS A 351 11.31 -14.86 -27.12
N VAL A 352 12.61 -14.87 -26.83
CA VAL A 352 13.32 -13.75 -26.23
C VAL A 352 14.54 -13.37 -27.07
N LYS A 353 15.01 -12.14 -26.86
CA LYS A 353 16.25 -11.62 -27.40
C LYS A 353 17.20 -11.23 -26.28
N SER A 354 18.44 -11.70 -26.36
CA SER A 354 19.55 -11.22 -25.52
C SER A 354 19.83 -9.75 -25.82
N THR A 355 19.87 -8.90 -24.81
CA THR A 355 20.21 -7.47 -24.94
C THR A 355 21.72 -7.23 -25.01
N ILE A 356 22.53 -8.29 -24.81
CA ILE A 356 23.99 -8.25 -24.95
C ILE A 356 24.41 -8.78 -26.32
N SER A 357 24.09 -10.04 -26.61
CA SER A 357 24.57 -10.73 -27.82
C SER A 357 23.67 -10.54 -29.04
N ASN A 358 22.44 -10.04 -28.85
CA ASN A 358 21.37 -10.01 -29.84
C ASN A 358 20.83 -11.38 -30.28
N ASP A 359 21.30 -12.48 -29.68
CA ASP A 359 20.80 -13.82 -29.98
C ASP A 359 19.30 -13.94 -29.65
N ILE A 360 18.59 -14.67 -30.50
CA ILE A 360 17.17 -14.97 -30.33
C ILE A 360 17.04 -16.45 -30.02
N PHE A 361 16.32 -16.77 -28.95
CA PHE A 361 16.09 -18.13 -28.53
C PHE A 361 14.75 -18.26 -27.81
N ASP A 362 14.26 -19.49 -27.73
CA ASP A 362 12.98 -19.81 -27.14
C ASP A 362 13.17 -20.32 -25.71
N LEU A 363 12.37 -19.80 -24.78
CA LEU A 363 12.30 -20.27 -23.40
C LEU A 363 10.99 -21.05 -23.21
N PRO A 364 11.02 -22.39 -23.12
CA PRO A 364 9.83 -23.19 -22.86
C PRO A 364 9.16 -22.79 -21.55
N CYS A 365 7.83 -22.63 -21.57
CA CYS A 365 7.05 -22.29 -20.40
C CYS A 365 5.57 -22.57 -20.61
N ASP A 366 4.87 -22.73 -19.48
CA ASP A 366 3.42 -22.97 -19.47
C ASP A 366 2.68 -21.64 -19.37
N TRP A 367 3.15 -20.74 -18.49
CA TRP A 367 2.59 -19.39 -18.31
C TRP A 367 3.64 -18.29 -18.48
N VAL A 368 3.14 -17.10 -18.87
CA VAL A 368 3.88 -15.84 -18.84
C VAL A 368 3.13 -14.84 -17.97
N VAL A 369 3.83 -14.14 -17.09
CA VAL A 369 3.27 -13.11 -16.22
C VAL A 369 3.94 -11.76 -16.52
N GLU A 370 3.16 -10.78 -16.93
CA GLU A 370 3.63 -9.42 -17.22
C GLU A 370 3.56 -8.56 -15.95
N ALA A 371 4.73 -8.08 -15.52
CA ALA A 371 4.92 -7.22 -14.35
C ALA A 371 5.64 -5.92 -14.75
N VAL A 372 5.17 -5.28 -15.82
CA VAL A 372 5.82 -4.12 -16.47
C VAL A 372 5.21 -2.76 -16.06
N GLY A 373 4.62 -2.71 -14.87
CA GLY A 373 3.98 -1.53 -14.28
C GLY A 373 2.49 -1.40 -14.64
N GLN A 374 1.86 -0.36 -14.11
CA GLN A 374 0.42 -0.09 -14.26
C GLN A 374 0.16 1.18 -15.08
N LEU A 375 -1.03 1.27 -15.64
CA LEU A 375 -1.50 2.46 -16.35
C LEU A 375 -1.83 3.58 -15.37
N LYS A 376 -1.63 4.83 -15.78
CA LYS A 376 -2.15 5.99 -15.04
C LYS A 376 -3.49 6.37 -15.66
N HIS A 377 -4.57 6.40 -14.89
CA HIS A 377 -5.94 6.55 -15.41
C HIS A 377 -6.68 7.79 -14.89
N VAL A 378 -5.96 8.75 -14.30
CA VAL A 378 -6.64 9.85 -13.61
C VAL A 378 -7.35 10.78 -14.59
N SER A 379 -6.81 10.98 -15.80
CA SER A 379 -7.46 11.75 -16.86
C SER A 379 -8.79 11.16 -17.35
N LYS A 380 -9.11 9.90 -16.99
CA LYS A 380 -10.41 9.29 -17.27
C LYS A 380 -11.48 9.65 -16.25
N ILE A 381 -11.11 10.22 -15.09
CA ILE A 381 -12.07 10.65 -14.06
C ILE A 381 -12.72 11.97 -14.47
N SER A 382 -11.91 12.93 -14.92
CA SER A 382 -12.39 14.19 -15.49
C SER A 382 -11.26 14.84 -16.31
N PRO A 383 -11.56 15.48 -17.46
CA PRO A 383 -10.58 16.22 -18.24
C PRO A 383 -10.04 17.47 -17.53
N GLU A 384 -10.69 17.93 -16.46
CA GLU A 384 -10.27 19.12 -15.71
C GLU A 384 -9.10 18.85 -14.75
N ILE A 385 -8.77 17.58 -14.49
CA ILE A 385 -7.65 17.21 -13.62
C ILE A 385 -6.36 17.21 -14.42
N GLU A 386 -5.50 18.19 -14.13
CA GLU A 386 -4.16 18.29 -14.72
C GLU A 386 -3.28 17.10 -14.35
N VAL A 387 -2.59 16.58 -15.35
CA VAL A 387 -1.62 15.48 -15.22
C VAL A 387 -0.29 15.86 -15.86
N ASP A 388 0.80 15.31 -15.33
CA ASP A 388 2.13 15.48 -15.91
C ASP A 388 2.33 14.61 -17.17
N ASP A 389 3.52 14.72 -17.77
CA ASP A 389 3.95 13.94 -18.93
C ASP A 389 3.90 12.41 -18.71
N GLN A 390 3.93 11.98 -17.45
CA GLN A 390 3.82 10.59 -17.05
C GLN A 390 2.38 10.18 -16.71
N GLY A 391 1.40 11.08 -16.80
CA GLY A 391 -0.01 10.87 -16.48
C GLY A 391 -0.34 10.86 -14.99
N ARG A 392 0.55 11.36 -14.12
CA ARG A 392 0.33 11.49 -12.68
C ARG A 392 -0.39 12.81 -12.38
N VAL A 393 -1.27 12.83 -11.39
CA VAL A 393 -1.98 14.06 -11.02
C VAL A 393 -0.98 15.10 -10.53
N MET A 394 -1.13 16.31 -11.05
CA MET A 394 -0.36 17.45 -10.57
C MET A 394 -0.99 18.01 -9.29
N VAL A 395 -0.20 18.10 -8.24
CA VAL A 395 -0.59 18.65 -6.94
C VAL A 395 0.51 19.49 -6.35
N ASP A 396 0.13 20.42 -5.47
CA ASP A 396 1.10 21.10 -4.61
C ASP A 396 1.77 20.12 -3.65
N ALA A 397 3.11 20.21 -3.58
CA ALA A 397 3.96 19.26 -2.87
C ALA A 397 3.84 19.33 -1.33
N LYS A 398 3.16 20.33 -0.75
CA LYS A 398 2.92 20.41 0.70
C LYS A 398 1.48 20.09 1.08
N THR A 399 0.53 20.55 0.27
CA THR A 399 -0.91 20.53 0.58
C THR A 399 -1.66 19.41 -0.13
N ARG A 400 -1.08 18.82 -1.19
CA ARG A 400 -1.72 17.82 -2.05
C ARG A 400 -2.94 18.33 -2.83
N ARG A 401 -3.12 19.65 -2.87
CA ARG A 401 -4.17 20.32 -3.62
C ARG A 401 -3.82 20.38 -5.11
N THR A 402 -4.80 20.15 -5.97
CA THR A 402 -4.69 20.31 -7.42
C THR A 402 -4.83 21.79 -7.82
N SER A 403 -4.90 22.10 -9.12
CA SER A 403 -5.25 23.44 -9.60
C SER A 403 -6.70 23.84 -9.25
N ASN A 404 -7.60 22.88 -9.04
CA ASN A 404 -8.93 23.15 -8.48
C ASN A 404 -8.84 23.25 -6.94
N PRO A 405 -9.27 24.37 -6.32
CA PRO A 405 -9.11 24.60 -4.89
C PRO A 405 -9.89 23.65 -3.99
N LYS A 406 -10.92 22.97 -4.50
CA LYS A 406 -11.69 21.95 -3.78
C LYS A 406 -11.15 20.53 -3.95
N VAL A 407 -10.21 20.31 -4.87
CA VAL A 407 -9.77 18.95 -5.25
C VAL A 407 -8.33 18.69 -4.82
N TYR A 408 -8.15 17.55 -4.18
CA TYR A 408 -6.88 17.03 -3.67
C TYR A 408 -6.58 15.68 -4.28
N ALA A 409 -5.31 15.26 -4.31
CA ALA A 409 -4.94 13.91 -4.72
C ALA A 409 -3.73 13.39 -3.94
N GLY A 410 -3.68 12.07 -3.73
CA GLY A 410 -2.59 11.44 -2.97
C GLY A 410 -2.44 9.95 -3.23
N GLY A 411 -1.26 9.41 -2.91
CA GLY A 411 -0.93 8.01 -3.18
C GLY A 411 -0.45 7.79 -4.61
N ASP A 412 -0.67 6.57 -5.13
CA ASP A 412 0.03 6.15 -6.35
C ASP A 412 -0.34 6.95 -7.59
N CYS A 413 -1.51 7.58 -7.59
CA CYS A 413 -1.95 8.48 -8.67
C CYS A 413 -1.09 9.75 -8.79
N ILE A 414 -0.36 10.14 -7.74
CA ILE A 414 0.56 11.29 -7.76
C ILE A 414 2.03 10.87 -7.74
N ASN A 415 2.34 9.77 -7.04
CA ASN A 415 3.73 9.38 -6.78
C ASN A 415 4.26 8.28 -7.73
N GLY A 416 3.35 7.62 -8.48
CA GLY A 416 3.70 6.61 -9.48
C GLY A 416 3.84 5.17 -8.96
N GLY A 417 3.33 4.85 -7.77
CA GLY A 417 3.35 3.49 -7.21
C GLY A 417 4.45 3.26 -6.17
N LYS A 418 4.59 4.21 -5.23
CA LYS A 418 5.49 4.09 -4.08
C LYS A 418 4.89 3.19 -2.99
N GLU A 419 5.49 3.20 -1.82
CA GLU A 419 5.14 2.37 -0.69
C GLU A 419 3.82 2.80 -0.04
N VAL A 420 3.14 1.86 0.61
CA VAL A 420 1.86 2.09 1.32
C VAL A 420 1.95 3.24 2.34
N VAL A 421 3.10 3.39 2.99
CA VAL A 421 3.35 4.47 3.96
C VAL A 421 3.42 5.85 3.29
N ASN A 422 3.86 5.94 2.04
CA ASN A 422 3.86 7.20 1.28
C ASN A 422 2.44 7.59 0.88
N ALA A 423 1.61 6.61 0.48
CA ALA A 423 0.20 6.85 0.24
C ALA A 423 -0.52 7.34 1.51
N ALA A 424 -0.25 6.71 2.66
CA ALA A 424 -0.80 7.15 3.94
C ALA A 424 -0.32 8.57 4.32
N GLN A 425 0.95 8.90 4.07
CA GLN A 425 1.46 10.26 4.24
C GLN A 425 0.70 11.27 3.37
N ASP A 426 0.54 10.99 2.07
CA ASP A 426 -0.17 11.91 1.17
C ASP A 426 -1.61 12.15 1.61
N GLY A 427 -2.31 11.09 2.05
CA GLY A 427 -3.66 11.21 2.61
C GLY A 427 -3.71 12.08 3.87
N ARG A 428 -2.72 11.94 4.75
CA ARG A 428 -2.59 12.76 5.96
C ARG A 428 -2.35 14.24 5.64
N GLU A 429 -1.39 14.54 4.76
CA GLU A 429 -1.09 15.94 4.39
C GLU A 429 -2.30 16.60 3.73
N ALA A 430 -3.02 15.87 2.87
CA ALA A 430 -4.27 16.35 2.25
C ALA A 430 -5.36 16.61 3.29
N ALA A 431 -5.61 15.67 4.21
CA ALA A 431 -6.62 15.84 5.27
C ALA A 431 -6.36 17.09 6.10
N PHE A 432 -5.11 17.34 6.48
CA PHE A 432 -4.77 18.52 7.26
C PHE A 432 -4.92 19.82 6.48
N ASP A 433 -4.60 19.87 5.19
CA ASP A 433 -4.88 21.07 4.38
C ASP A 433 -6.38 21.29 4.18
N ILE A 434 -7.15 20.21 3.99
CA ILE A 434 -8.62 20.27 3.94
C ILE A 434 -9.14 20.85 5.26
N LEU A 435 -8.72 20.32 6.42
CA LEU A 435 -9.11 20.85 7.73
C LEU A 435 -8.77 22.34 7.87
N ARG A 436 -7.57 22.74 7.44
CA ARG A 436 -7.13 24.15 7.42
C ARG A 436 -8.08 25.02 6.58
N ASN A 437 -8.39 24.60 5.35
CA ASN A 437 -9.29 25.35 4.47
C ASN A 437 -10.74 25.39 4.98
N LEU A 438 -11.15 24.39 5.77
CA LEU A 438 -12.43 24.38 6.45
C LEU A 438 -12.41 25.18 7.77
N GLY A 439 -11.28 25.78 8.17
CA GLY A 439 -11.15 26.53 9.42
C GLY A 439 -11.21 25.64 10.67
N ILE A 440 -10.83 24.37 10.55
CA ILE A 440 -10.88 23.36 11.60
C ILE A 440 -9.46 23.07 12.08
N SER A 441 -9.13 23.39 13.33
CA SER A 441 -7.84 23.03 13.92
C SER A 441 -7.78 21.52 14.20
N PRO A 442 -6.75 20.78 13.73
CA PRO A 442 -6.63 19.35 13.96
C PRO A 442 -6.55 18.96 15.44
N SER A 443 -7.24 17.88 15.81
CA SER A 443 -7.39 17.37 17.18
C SER A 443 -6.25 16.45 17.59
N LEU A 444 -5.66 15.73 16.62
CA LEU A 444 -4.39 15.03 16.78
C LEU A 444 -3.26 16.03 16.51
N HIS A 445 -2.32 16.18 17.46
CA HIS A 445 -1.22 17.16 17.51
C HIS A 445 -0.65 17.59 16.14
N GLY A 446 -1.40 18.44 15.43
CA GLY A 446 -1.13 18.79 14.03
C GLY A 446 0.23 19.46 13.89
N GLU A 447 0.63 20.27 14.88
CA GLU A 447 1.93 20.95 14.88
C GLU A 447 3.14 20.00 14.89
N LYS A 448 3.04 18.81 15.49
CA LYS A 448 4.18 17.87 15.58
C LYS A 448 4.56 17.27 14.22
N TYR A 449 3.57 17.04 13.35
CA TYR A 449 3.76 16.29 12.10
C TYR A 449 3.64 17.13 10.84
N PHE A 450 3.28 18.41 10.95
CA PHE A 450 2.82 19.18 9.80
C PHE A 450 3.83 20.24 9.34
N LYS A 451 4.37 20.06 8.13
CA LYS A 451 5.29 21.04 7.52
C LYS A 451 4.56 22.28 6.95
N SER A 452 3.26 22.21 6.71
CA SER A 452 2.46 23.24 5.99
C SER A 452 1.83 24.34 6.88
N PHE A 453 1.80 24.19 8.22
CA PHE A 453 1.18 25.12 9.21
C PHE A 453 2.33 25.92 9.84
N VAL A 454 3.51 25.29 9.92
CA VAL A 454 4.70 25.85 10.54
C VAL A 454 5.31 26.98 9.69
N SER A 455 5.05 27.03 8.36
CA SER A 455 5.70 28.02 7.49
C SER A 455 5.00 29.38 7.37
N GLU A 456 3.74 29.55 7.80
CA GLU A 456 3.04 30.85 7.67
C GLU A 456 2.92 31.60 9.00
N ASN A 457 2.84 30.92 10.14
CA ASN A 457 2.72 31.58 11.45
C ASN A 457 4.03 32.19 11.98
N LYS A 458 5.17 32.00 11.31
CA LYS A 458 6.45 32.64 11.70
C LYS A 458 6.67 34.04 11.10
N ASN A 459 5.79 34.51 10.20
CA ASN A 459 5.92 35.84 9.57
C ASN A 459 4.87 36.87 10.03
N GLN A 460 4.10 36.61 11.09
CA GLN A 460 3.10 37.55 11.62
C GLN A 460 3.36 38.03 13.07
N GLY A 461 4.58 37.91 13.56
CA GLY A 461 4.94 38.45 14.87
C GLY A 461 6.37 38.96 14.88
N PHE A 462 6.53 40.25 14.54
CA PHE A 462 7.57 41.21 14.92
C PHE A 462 7.70 42.27 13.82
N ILE A 463 6.70 43.16 13.71
CA ILE A 463 6.86 44.62 13.53
C ILE A 463 5.75 45.27 14.36
#